data_AF-A0A4Q3JRK7-F1
#
_entry.id   AF-A0A4Q3JRK7-F1
#
_cell.length_a   1.000
_cell.length_b   1.000
_cell.length_c   1.000
_cell.angle_alpha   90.00
_cell.angle_beta   90.00
_cell.angle_gamma   90.00
#
_symmetry.space_group_name_H-M   'P 1'
#
loop_
_entity.id
_entity.type
_entity.pdbx_description
1 polymer ?
#
loop_
_entity_poly.entity_id
_entity_poly.type
_entity_poly.pdbx_seq_one_letter_code
_entity_poly.pdbx_strand_id
1 'polypeptide(L)'
;MLAAMLRSVRGLAVLAAVVGTSGQARALTQPDGSPIPSTAALQGYLTAEGEAIDPATAAATTPQTFDPSCSLTFTVLARGGGQLNSFGWYNITGAKPAPADLHEFLGCNDGPGTKKTLEIKSDPAYQGGKIGFFMATTEGAVGNCVQFGPEGPAKASLGHVYYSEPQYNDDNTGADSYIHLVILDSKVYPKAFYFGWEDLFGGGDNDFEDLLTRVEGISCAGGGTPCETGQPGVCATGVQQCQSGALTCLQVIPPGTEACNAVDDDCDGEADEGEGLCPGAQVCFQGNCVAPCGGGEFSCGGGLTCDQASGLCVDTACVGVSCAAGQVCRGGTCSAACAGVQCPAGQVCRLDLCVDPCTGVQCPGGAVCELGVCKDKCACGSCPADKACAASGLCVDTGCESQSCADGQVCVAGQCRDACQGVVCPSGQECQGGDCKPAGNAGQGGSGVVVTGAGGSSGAAGKAGGGGAAGSAGSAG
;
A
#
# COMPACT_ATOMS: atom_id res chain seq x y z
N MET A 1 -48.72 -46.97 48.44
CA MET A 1 -48.92 -45.59 48.95
C MET A 1 -47.64 -44.81 48.72
N LEU A 2 -47.76 -43.55 48.25
CA LEU A 2 -46.73 -42.59 47.75
C LEU A 2 -46.15 -42.95 46.36
N ALA A 3 -46.42 -42.25 45.24
CA ALA A 3 -46.22 -40.82 44.84
C ALA A 3 -44.72 -40.46 44.75
N ALA A 4 -44.14 -39.81 43.72
CA ALA A 4 -44.67 -38.79 42.82
C ALA A 4 -43.75 -38.52 41.59
N MET A 5 -44.38 -38.00 40.52
CA MET A 5 -43.95 -36.91 39.60
C MET A 5 -42.49 -36.83 39.07
N LEU A 6 -42.34 -37.09 37.76
CA LEU A 6 -41.26 -36.51 36.95
C LEU A 6 -41.54 -35.03 36.67
N ARG A 7 -40.64 -34.13 37.10
CA ARG A 7 -40.59 -32.74 36.65
C ARG A 7 -39.50 -32.58 35.58
N SER A 8 -39.92 -32.07 34.43
CA SER A 8 -39.09 -31.59 33.33
C SER A 8 -38.22 -30.42 33.79
N VAL A 9 -36.90 -30.55 33.64
CA VAL A 9 -35.95 -29.44 33.76
C VAL A 9 -35.58 -29.01 32.35
N ARG A 10 -36.07 -27.84 31.94
CA ARG A 10 -35.62 -27.13 30.74
C ARG A 10 -34.18 -26.67 30.98
N GLY A 11 -33.22 -27.28 30.27
CA GLY A 11 -31.85 -26.81 30.21
C GLY A 11 -31.79 -25.47 29.48
N LEU A 12 -31.40 -24.42 30.20
CA LEU A 12 -31.03 -23.13 29.64
C LEU A 12 -29.71 -23.31 28.89
N ALA A 13 -29.74 -23.32 27.55
CA ALA A 13 -28.52 -23.26 26.75
C ALA A 13 -27.97 -21.84 26.85
N VAL A 14 -26.95 -21.64 27.69
CA VAL A 14 -26.15 -20.43 27.70
C VAL A 14 -25.28 -20.46 26.45
N LEU A 15 -25.64 -19.65 25.45
CA LEU A 15 -24.73 -19.28 24.37
C LEU A 15 -23.54 -18.55 25.00
N ALA A 16 -22.40 -19.24 25.15
CA ALA A 16 -21.14 -18.60 25.45
C ALA A 16 -20.74 -17.79 24.22
N ALA A 17 -20.98 -16.47 24.27
CA ALA A 17 -20.38 -15.55 23.32
C ALA A 17 -18.86 -15.67 23.47
N VAL A 18 -18.21 -16.30 22.49
CA VAL A 18 -16.77 -16.18 22.29
C VAL A 18 -16.54 -14.75 21.85
N VAL A 19 -16.38 -13.86 22.83
CA VAL A 19 -15.78 -12.55 22.59
C VAL A 19 -14.34 -12.85 22.20
N GLY A 20 -14.05 -12.76 20.90
CA GLY A 20 -12.67 -12.76 20.43
C GLY A 20 -11.96 -11.60 21.11
N THR A 21 -11.06 -11.90 22.03
CA THR A 21 -10.14 -10.91 22.57
C THR A 21 -9.26 -10.46 21.41
N SER A 22 -9.44 -9.24 20.94
CA SER A 22 -8.38 -8.55 20.22
C SER A 22 -7.14 -8.63 21.11
N GLY A 23 -6.10 -9.32 20.63
CA GLY A 23 -4.86 -9.47 21.38
C GLY A 23 -4.30 -8.08 21.66
N GLN A 24 -4.34 -7.64 22.92
CA GLN A 24 -3.59 -6.46 23.29
C GLN A 24 -2.11 -6.76 23.06
N ALA A 25 -1.43 -5.90 22.30
CA ALA A 25 0.01 -5.93 22.17
C ALA A 25 0.60 -5.90 23.57
N ARG A 26 1.29 -6.98 23.95
CA ARG A 26 1.90 -7.13 25.26
C ARG A 26 3.28 -6.51 25.19
N ALA A 27 3.62 -5.67 26.16
CA ALA A 27 4.96 -5.09 26.26
C ALA A 27 6.02 -6.21 26.20
N LEU A 28 7.08 -5.96 25.42
CA LEU A 28 8.21 -6.87 25.35
C LEU A 28 8.99 -6.82 26.68
N THR A 29 9.53 -7.97 27.05
CA THR A 29 10.42 -8.12 28.20
C THR A 29 11.59 -9.01 27.81
N GLN A 30 12.76 -8.76 28.37
CA GLN A 30 13.87 -9.69 28.25
C GLN A 30 13.57 -11.03 28.97
N PRO A 31 14.36 -12.08 28.71
CA PRO A 31 14.24 -13.36 29.40
C PRO A 31 14.30 -13.27 30.93
N ASP A 32 15.03 -12.29 31.47
CA ASP A 32 15.13 -12.04 32.92
C ASP A 32 13.93 -11.25 33.50
N GLY A 33 12.98 -10.87 32.66
CA GLY A 33 11.78 -10.13 33.01
C GLY A 33 11.94 -8.60 33.04
N SER A 34 13.11 -8.07 32.70
CA SER A 34 13.30 -6.62 32.56
C SER A 34 12.45 -6.05 31.41
N PRO A 35 11.88 -4.83 31.58
CA PRO A 35 11.00 -4.24 30.59
C PRO A 35 11.77 -3.66 29.39
N ILE A 36 11.12 -3.67 28.22
CA ILE A 36 11.64 -3.06 26.99
C ILE A 36 10.67 -1.98 26.48
N PRO A 37 11.11 -0.73 26.27
CA PRO A 37 12.37 -0.16 26.77
C PRO A 37 12.33 0.07 28.30
N SER A 38 13.48 0.09 28.95
CA SER A 38 13.60 0.32 30.39
C SER A 38 13.64 1.81 30.76
N THR A 39 13.97 2.69 29.81
CA THR A 39 14.06 4.14 29.97
C THR A 39 13.19 4.90 28.95
N ALA A 40 13.13 6.23 29.11
CA ALA A 40 12.39 7.11 28.20
C ALA A 40 13.23 7.63 27.01
N ALA A 41 14.48 7.20 26.86
CA ALA A 41 15.39 7.72 25.85
C ALA A 41 14.90 7.42 24.42
N LEU A 42 14.56 6.16 24.13
CA LEU A 42 13.94 5.76 22.86
C LEU A 42 12.68 6.57 22.52
N GLN A 43 11.78 6.78 23.50
CA GLN A 43 10.59 7.63 23.31
C GLN A 43 10.96 9.07 22.95
N GLY A 44 12.03 9.61 23.55
CA GLY A 44 12.54 10.95 23.26
C GLY A 44 12.98 11.10 21.80
N TYR A 45 13.73 10.12 21.28
CA TYR A 45 14.16 10.12 19.87
C TYR A 45 12.98 10.00 18.90
N LEU A 46 12.03 9.12 19.17
CA LEU A 46 10.82 8.99 18.34
C LEU A 46 10.01 10.30 18.33
N THR A 47 9.83 10.92 19.49
CA THR A 47 9.12 12.21 19.60
C THR A 47 9.81 13.31 18.80
N ALA A 48 11.15 13.34 18.79
CA ALA A 48 11.92 14.32 18.02
C ALA A 48 11.74 14.16 16.50
N GLU A 49 11.46 12.93 16.04
CA GLU A 49 11.14 12.63 14.65
C GLU A 49 9.68 12.92 14.28
N GLY A 50 8.88 13.40 15.24
CA GLY A 50 7.45 13.68 15.08
C GLY A 50 6.56 12.45 15.23
N GLU A 51 7.10 11.33 15.71
CA GLU A 51 6.37 10.07 15.82
C GLU A 51 5.43 10.05 17.02
N ALA A 52 4.19 9.63 16.78
CA ALA A 52 3.21 9.31 17.83
C ALA A 52 3.23 7.81 18.14
N ILE A 53 4.41 7.28 18.48
CA ILE A 53 4.67 5.87 18.79
C ILE A 53 5.04 5.77 20.28
N ASP A 54 4.37 4.87 20.99
CA ASP A 54 4.78 4.45 22.34
C ASP A 54 5.61 3.16 22.21
N PRO A 55 6.93 3.19 22.43
CA PRO A 55 7.79 2.04 22.22
C PRO A 55 7.49 0.90 23.21
N ALA A 56 6.92 1.16 24.39
CA ALA A 56 6.60 0.11 25.36
C ALA A 56 5.47 -0.82 24.88
N THR A 57 4.65 -0.34 23.94
CA THR A 57 3.52 -1.11 23.39
C THR A 57 3.67 -1.41 21.90
N ALA A 58 4.48 -0.64 21.17
CA ALA A 58 4.68 -0.79 19.74
C ALA A 58 5.92 -1.60 19.35
N ALA A 59 6.92 -1.74 20.22
CA ALA A 59 8.14 -2.47 19.91
C ALA A 59 7.83 -3.94 19.56
N ALA A 60 8.42 -4.42 18.47
CA ALA A 60 8.28 -5.79 18.00
C ALA A 60 9.65 -6.39 17.62
N THR A 61 9.76 -7.72 17.69
CA THR A 61 10.90 -8.49 17.16
C THR A 61 10.66 -8.98 15.73
N THR A 62 9.60 -8.47 15.10
CA THR A 62 9.19 -8.79 13.73
C THR A 62 8.76 -7.50 13.02
N PRO A 63 8.85 -7.43 11.68
CA PRO A 63 9.33 -8.44 10.75
C PRO A 63 10.85 -8.70 10.84
N GLN A 64 11.31 -9.92 10.56
CA GLN A 64 12.73 -10.29 10.62
C GLN A 64 13.45 -10.13 9.26
N THR A 65 12.67 -10.08 8.18
CA THR A 65 13.14 -9.99 6.80
C THR A 65 12.37 -8.91 6.06
N PHE A 66 13.03 -8.22 5.14
CA PHE A 66 12.51 -7.05 4.47
C PHE A 66 12.66 -7.15 2.96
N ASP A 67 11.66 -6.66 2.23
CA ASP A 67 11.73 -6.41 0.79
C ASP A 67 12.30 -5.01 0.57
N PRO A 68 13.52 -4.89 0.00
CA PRO A 68 14.13 -3.58 -0.21
C PRO A 68 13.60 -2.93 -1.50
N SER A 69 13.35 -1.62 -1.44
CA SER A 69 13.14 -0.78 -2.63
C SER A 69 14.44 -0.57 -3.41
N CYS A 70 14.43 0.30 -4.43
CA CYS A 70 15.65 0.65 -5.17
C CYS A 70 16.71 1.31 -4.28
N SER A 71 16.25 2.23 -3.43
CA SER A 71 17.11 3.12 -2.66
C SER A 71 16.74 2.98 -1.18
N LEU A 72 17.65 2.43 -0.39
CA LEU A 72 17.50 2.35 1.06
C LEU A 72 18.20 3.54 1.69
N THR A 73 17.54 4.22 2.62
CA THR A 73 18.16 5.36 3.30
C THR A 73 18.21 5.09 4.80
N PHE A 74 19.42 5.12 5.34
CA PHE A 74 19.68 4.86 6.74
C PHE A 74 20.10 6.15 7.42
N THR A 75 19.35 6.52 8.46
CA THR A 75 19.62 7.70 9.27
C THR A 75 19.93 7.26 10.70
N VAL A 76 21.09 7.64 11.22
CA VAL A 76 21.49 7.37 12.61
C VAL A 76 20.85 8.44 13.50
N LEU A 77 20.03 8.01 14.46
CA LEU A 77 19.34 8.90 15.40
C LEU A 77 20.03 8.92 16.75
N ALA A 78 20.50 7.77 17.21
CA ALA A 78 21.21 7.63 18.46
C ALA A 78 22.38 6.65 18.32
N ARG A 79 23.39 6.91 19.14
CA ARG A 79 24.45 5.96 19.49
C ARG A 79 24.72 6.12 20.98
N GLY A 80 24.06 5.30 21.77
CA GLY A 80 24.30 5.11 23.20
C GLY A 80 25.58 4.29 23.45
N GLY A 81 25.92 4.12 24.72
CA GLY A 81 27.02 3.23 25.12
C GLY A 81 28.45 3.71 24.82
N GLY A 82 29.42 2.89 25.23
CA GLY A 82 30.86 3.13 25.02
C GLY A 82 31.44 2.43 23.79
N GLN A 83 30.69 1.51 23.17
CA GLN A 83 31.12 0.77 21.98
C GLN A 83 30.59 1.45 20.72
N LEU A 84 31.41 1.50 19.66
CA LEU A 84 31.00 2.05 18.37
C LEU A 84 30.61 0.90 17.45
N ASN A 85 29.33 0.55 17.46
CA ASN A 85 28.78 -0.59 16.74
C ASN A 85 28.72 -0.35 15.22
N SER A 86 29.01 -1.38 14.43
CA SER A 86 28.82 -1.35 12.97
C SER A 86 27.47 -1.94 12.61
N PHE A 87 26.82 -1.40 11.59
CA PHE A 87 25.51 -1.83 11.13
C PHE A 87 25.47 -2.01 9.62
N GLY A 88 24.74 -3.02 9.17
CA GLY A 88 24.69 -3.36 7.76
C GLY A 88 23.55 -4.30 7.41
N TRP A 89 23.65 -4.90 6.24
CA TRP A 89 22.63 -5.78 5.67
C TRP A 89 23.24 -7.10 5.16
N TYR A 90 22.38 -8.09 4.95
CA TYR A 90 22.73 -9.38 4.35
C TYR A 90 21.58 -9.93 3.50
N ASN A 91 21.89 -10.82 2.56
CA ASN A 91 20.88 -11.47 1.70
C ASN A 91 20.16 -12.59 2.47
N ILE A 92 18.82 -12.68 2.35
CA ILE A 92 18.05 -13.78 2.96
C ILE A 92 18.18 -15.04 2.12
N THR A 93 18.83 -16.06 2.68
CA THR A 93 19.05 -17.36 2.03
C THR A 93 18.34 -18.53 2.73
N GLY A 94 17.82 -18.31 3.94
CA GLY A 94 17.30 -19.36 4.83
C GLY A 94 18.38 -20.08 5.65
N ALA A 95 19.63 -19.61 5.63
CA ALA A 95 20.73 -20.08 6.46
C ALA A 95 21.46 -18.91 7.15
N LYS A 96 22.17 -19.18 8.25
CA LYS A 96 22.98 -18.16 8.96
C LYS A 96 24.02 -17.57 7.98
N PRO A 97 24.07 -16.24 7.81
CA PRO A 97 25.05 -15.61 6.93
C PRO A 97 26.48 -15.92 7.36
N ALA A 98 27.37 -16.22 6.41
CA ALA A 98 28.79 -16.27 6.69
C ALA A 98 29.34 -14.85 6.90
N PRO A 99 30.51 -14.65 7.54
CA PRO A 99 31.08 -13.31 7.72
C PRO A 99 31.21 -12.52 6.42
N ALA A 100 31.56 -13.16 5.31
CA ALA A 100 31.69 -12.53 4.00
C ALA A 100 30.35 -12.10 3.38
N ASP A 101 29.22 -12.60 3.89
CA ASP A 101 27.88 -12.21 3.46
C ASP A 101 27.35 -10.99 4.24
N LEU A 102 28.14 -10.45 5.19
CA LEU A 102 27.79 -9.28 5.99
C LEU A 102 28.33 -8.02 5.31
N HIS A 103 27.43 -7.17 4.83
CA HIS A 103 27.77 -5.95 4.14
C HIS A 103 27.58 -4.74 5.07
N GLU A 104 28.68 -4.25 5.64
CA GLU A 104 28.67 -3.04 6.45
C GLU A 104 28.19 -1.85 5.62
N PHE A 105 27.32 -1.03 6.23
CA PHE A 105 26.81 0.18 5.60
C PHE A 105 27.02 1.42 6.46
N LEU A 106 26.67 1.32 7.74
CA LEU A 106 26.98 2.31 8.76
C LEU A 106 28.17 1.80 9.57
N GLY A 107 29.32 2.44 9.38
CA GLY A 107 30.49 2.18 10.16
C GLY A 107 30.36 2.74 11.57
N CYS A 108 31.20 2.24 12.46
CA CYS A 108 31.27 2.64 13.87
C CYS A 108 31.38 4.17 14.10
N ASN A 109 32.01 4.90 13.17
CA ASN A 109 32.22 6.35 13.29
C ASN A 109 31.07 7.20 12.72
N ASP A 110 30.05 6.59 12.12
CA ASP A 110 28.88 7.29 11.59
C ASP A 110 27.97 7.72 12.76
N GLY A 111 28.25 8.88 13.34
CA GLY A 111 27.54 9.40 14.52
C GLY A 111 26.09 9.85 14.25
N PRO A 112 25.34 10.22 15.31
CA PRO A 112 23.97 10.75 15.19
C PRO A 112 23.86 11.89 14.17
N GLY A 113 22.81 11.85 13.35
CA GLY A 113 22.58 12.74 12.21
C GLY A 113 23.21 12.27 10.89
N THR A 114 24.04 11.21 10.90
CA THR A 114 24.56 10.63 9.67
C THR A 114 23.42 10.02 8.85
N LYS A 115 23.38 10.37 7.56
CA LYS A 115 22.43 9.83 6.58
C LYS A 115 23.20 9.25 5.40
N LYS A 116 22.96 7.98 5.07
CA LYS A 116 23.54 7.30 3.91
C LYS A 116 22.47 6.61 3.08
N THR A 117 22.63 6.61 1.76
CA THR A 117 21.70 5.98 0.83
C THR A 117 22.41 4.85 0.07
N LEU A 118 21.75 3.69 -0.01
CA LEU A 118 22.19 2.49 -0.70
C LEU A 118 21.28 2.22 -1.89
N GLU A 119 21.84 2.27 -3.11
CA GLU A 119 21.17 1.82 -4.32
C GLU A 119 21.29 0.30 -4.46
N ILE A 120 20.57 -0.43 -3.60
CA ILE A 120 20.80 -1.86 -3.35
C ILE A 120 20.65 -2.74 -4.60
N LYS A 121 19.77 -2.35 -5.53
CA LYS A 121 19.57 -3.12 -6.78
C LYS A 121 20.74 -3.01 -7.75
N SER A 122 21.60 -2.02 -7.57
CA SER A 122 22.86 -1.86 -8.31
C SER A 122 24.08 -2.37 -7.53
N ASP A 123 23.88 -2.75 -6.26
CA ASP A 123 24.95 -3.29 -5.44
C ASP A 123 25.32 -4.70 -5.92
N PRO A 124 26.60 -4.95 -6.28
CA PRO A 124 27.03 -6.25 -6.79
C PRO A 124 26.89 -7.39 -5.78
N ALA A 125 26.77 -7.08 -4.48
CA ALA A 125 26.57 -8.07 -3.43
C ALA A 125 25.09 -8.48 -3.27
N TYR A 126 24.15 -7.74 -3.86
CA TYR A 126 22.73 -8.06 -3.75
C TYR A 126 22.35 -9.20 -4.70
N GLN A 127 21.82 -10.28 -4.14
CA GLN A 127 21.51 -11.51 -4.88
C GLN A 127 20.06 -11.55 -5.40
N GLY A 128 19.30 -10.47 -5.19
CA GLY A 128 17.85 -10.45 -5.43
C GLY A 128 17.06 -11.01 -4.25
N GLY A 129 15.83 -10.54 -4.08
CA GLY A 129 14.94 -10.99 -3.00
C GLY A 129 15.07 -10.16 -1.71
N LYS A 130 14.79 -10.81 -0.59
CA LYS A 130 14.70 -10.16 0.72
C LYS A 130 16.09 -9.93 1.34
N ILE A 131 16.17 -8.97 2.25
CA ILE A 131 17.34 -8.69 3.06
C ILE A 131 17.02 -8.77 4.56
N GLY A 132 18.05 -9.03 5.35
CA GLY A 132 18.04 -8.83 6.80
C GLY A 132 19.07 -7.77 7.19
N PHE A 133 19.05 -7.40 8.47
CA PHE A 133 19.95 -6.39 9.04
C PHE A 133 20.74 -6.96 10.20
N PHE A 134 21.92 -6.41 10.43
CA PHE A 134 22.75 -6.84 11.54
C PHE A 134 23.39 -5.66 12.26
N MET A 135 23.73 -5.88 13.53
CA MET A 135 24.67 -5.07 14.30
C MET A 135 25.86 -5.93 14.72
N ALA A 136 27.07 -5.43 14.49
CA ALA A 136 28.31 -6.06 14.92
C ALA A 136 28.97 -5.23 16.02
N THR A 137 29.33 -5.88 17.12
CA THR A 137 29.86 -5.24 18.33
C THR A 137 31.31 -5.63 18.59
N THR A 138 31.99 -4.83 19.40
CA THR A 138 33.36 -5.10 19.85
C THR A 138 33.43 -5.77 21.21
N GLU A 139 32.30 -6.19 21.77
CA GLU A 139 32.23 -6.72 23.12
C GLU A 139 33.16 -7.92 23.31
N GLY A 140 34.04 -7.85 24.30
CA GLY A 140 35.05 -8.89 24.54
C GLY A 140 36.19 -8.93 23.50
N ALA A 141 36.19 -8.06 22.49
CA ALA A 141 37.23 -7.93 21.47
C ALA A 141 38.18 -6.75 21.74
N VAL A 142 39.21 -6.61 20.90
CA VAL A 142 40.20 -5.52 21.02
C VAL A 142 39.74 -4.30 20.21
N GLY A 143 39.71 -3.15 20.86
CA GLY A 143 39.32 -1.88 20.24
C GLY A 143 37.88 -1.49 20.57
N ASN A 144 37.41 -0.42 19.95
CA ASN A 144 36.05 0.12 20.14
C ASN A 144 35.24 0.18 18.85
N CYS A 145 35.78 -0.34 17.75
CA CYS A 145 35.17 -0.35 16.42
C CYS A 145 35.52 -1.64 15.67
N VAL A 146 34.50 -2.34 15.16
CA VAL A 146 34.68 -3.53 14.33
C VAL A 146 35.31 -3.12 12.99
N GLN A 147 36.40 -3.77 12.61
CA GLN A 147 37.06 -3.51 11.33
C GLN A 147 36.45 -4.40 10.24
N PHE A 148 35.91 -3.81 9.17
CA PHE A 148 35.39 -4.54 8.02
C PHE A 148 36.38 -4.55 6.85
N GLY A 149 36.45 -5.70 6.18
CA GLY A 149 37.19 -5.87 4.94
C GLY A 149 36.39 -6.68 3.91
N PRO A 150 37.01 -7.07 2.78
CA PRO A 150 36.32 -7.82 1.72
C PRO A 150 35.78 -9.18 2.16
N GLU A 151 36.31 -9.76 3.23
CA GLU A 151 35.87 -11.04 3.80
C GLU A 151 34.87 -10.86 4.96
N GLY A 152 34.39 -9.62 5.17
CA GLY A 152 33.50 -9.26 6.28
C GLY A 152 34.22 -8.72 7.51
N PRO A 153 33.62 -8.83 8.71
CA PRO A 153 34.21 -8.32 9.94
C PRO A 153 35.46 -9.10 10.35
N ALA A 154 36.54 -8.39 10.66
CA ALA A 154 37.79 -8.98 11.10
C ALA A 154 37.64 -9.60 12.49
N LYS A 155 37.98 -10.88 12.60
CA LYS A 155 37.88 -11.66 13.85
C LYS A 155 38.58 -11.04 15.06
N ALA A 156 39.66 -10.28 14.85
CA ALA A 156 40.41 -9.65 15.94
C ALA A 156 39.65 -8.50 16.64
N SER A 157 38.70 -7.88 15.92
CA SER A 157 37.91 -6.75 16.40
C SER A 157 36.43 -7.08 16.58
N LEU A 158 36.02 -8.33 16.28
CA LEU A 158 34.63 -8.75 16.35
C LEU A 158 34.36 -9.49 17.67
N GLY A 159 33.41 -8.98 18.44
CA GLY A 159 32.83 -9.64 19.60
C GLY A 159 31.66 -10.51 19.19
N HIS A 160 30.51 -9.86 19.01
CA HIS A 160 29.23 -10.51 18.70
C HIS A 160 28.58 -9.91 17.45
N VAL A 161 27.72 -10.70 16.80
CA VAL A 161 26.81 -10.22 15.75
C VAL A 161 25.38 -10.53 16.14
N TYR A 162 24.54 -9.49 16.14
CA TYR A 162 23.10 -9.59 16.33
C TYR A 162 22.40 -9.36 14.99
N TYR A 163 21.36 -10.14 14.73
CA TYR A 163 20.67 -10.21 13.45
C TYR A 163 19.20 -9.85 13.62
N SER A 164 18.60 -9.30 12.57
CA SER A 164 17.15 -9.14 12.49
C SER A 164 16.41 -10.49 12.50
N GLU A 165 17.08 -11.57 12.11
CA GLU A 165 16.66 -12.95 12.36
C GLU A 165 17.30 -13.47 13.66
N PRO A 166 16.64 -13.36 14.83
CA PRO A 166 17.22 -13.67 16.13
C PRO A 166 17.65 -15.13 16.28
N GLN A 167 17.14 -16.02 15.43
CA GLN A 167 17.59 -17.40 15.32
C GLN A 167 19.10 -17.54 14.98
N TYR A 168 19.72 -16.49 14.44
CA TYR A 168 21.14 -16.45 14.11
C TYR A 168 22.01 -15.71 15.12
N ASN A 169 21.43 -15.09 16.15
CA ASN A 169 22.18 -14.45 17.23
C ASN A 169 23.06 -15.48 17.96
N ASP A 170 24.23 -15.03 18.43
CA ASP A 170 25.21 -15.90 19.08
C ASP A 170 24.73 -16.43 20.44
N ASP A 171 23.74 -15.78 21.05
CA ASP A 171 23.09 -16.15 22.31
C ASP A 171 21.78 -16.95 22.12
N ASN A 172 21.47 -17.39 20.89
CA ASN A 172 20.19 -18.04 20.61
C ASN A 172 20.01 -19.35 21.40
N THR A 173 19.17 -19.28 22.43
CA THR A 173 18.80 -20.38 23.34
C THR A 173 17.29 -20.65 23.32
N GLY A 174 16.60 -20.23 22.25
CA GLY A 174 15.16 -20.40 22.09
C GLY A 174 14.36 -19.32 22.82
N ALA A 175 13.54 -19.71 23.79
CA ALA A 175 12.71 -18.76 24.54
C ALA A 175 13.52 -17.88 25.52
N ASP A 176 14.74 -18.29 25.83
CA ASP A 176 15.64 -17.62 26.78
C ASP A 176 16.67 -16.71 26.06
N SER A 177 16.58 -16.56 24.73
CA SER A 177 17.44 -15.66 23.96
C SER A 177 17.14 -14.19 24.30
N TYR A 178 18.18 -13.38 24.47
CA TYR A 178 17.98 -11.95 24.69
C TYR A 178 17.52 -11.25 23.41
N ILE A 179 16.69 -10.23 23.58
CA ILE A 179 16.22 -9.38 22.50
C ILE A 179 17.28 -8.30 22.29
N HIS A 180 17.93 -8.34 21.13
CA HIS A 180 18.96 -7.38 20.72
C HIS A 180 18.47 -6.33 19.71
N LEU A 181 17.28 -6.54 19.14
CA LEU A 181 16.67 -5.64 18.17
C LEU A 181 15.19 -5.47 18.50
N VAL A 182 14.78 -4.21 18.64
CA VAL A 182 13.38 -3.81 18.55
C VAL A 182 13.14 -3.06 17.25
N ILE A 183 12.00 -3.36 16.64
CA ILE A 183 11.54 -2.78 15.39
C ILE A 183 10.27 -1.99 15.70
N LEU A 184 10.22 -0.75 15.22
CA LEU A 184 9.05 0.12 15.33
C LEU A 184 8.65 0.61 13.94
N ASP A 185 7.38 0.46 13.61
CA ASP A 185 6.81 0.93 12.35
C ASP A 185 6.64 2.45 12.38
N SER A 186 7.22 3.17 11.42
CA SER A 186 7.08 4.62 11.33
C SER A 186 5.65 5.01 10.95
N LYS A 187 5.09 6.02 11.63
CA LYS A 187 3.79 6.62 11.29
C LYS A 187 3.95 7.90 10.49
N VAL A 188 5.13 8.49 10.49
CA VAL A 188 5.44 9.74 9.79
C VAL A 188 6.10 9.50 8.44
N TYR A 189 7.02 8.52 8.36
CA TYR A 189 7.82 8.24 7.18
C TYR A 189 7.31 6.97 6.47
N PRO A 190 6.82 7.07 5.22
CA PRO A 190 6.30 5.91 4.52
C PRO A 190 7.43 4.92 4.20
N LYS A 191 7.14 3.62 4.29
CA LYS A 191 8.13 2.53 4.08
C LYS A 191 9.38 2.70 4.95
N ALA A 192 9.18 3.10 6.20
CA ALA A 192 10.27 3.28 7.14
C ALA A 192 10.03 2.52 8.43
N PHE A 193 11.12 2.00 8.99
CA PHE A 193 11.16 1.37 10.30
C PHE A 193 12.24 2.04 11.14
N TYR A 194 12.05 2.05 12.44
CA TYR A 194 13.11 2.32 13.39
C TYR A 194 13.66 1.00 13.92
N PHE A 195 14.97 0.84 13.88
CA PHE A 195 15.69 -0.27 14.50
C PHE A 195 16.46 0.28 15.69
N GLY A 196 15.99 -0.08 16.89
CA GLY A 196 16.71 0.13 18.13
C GLY A 196 17.47 -1.14 18.49
N TRP A 197 18.77 -1.04 18.71
CA TRP A 197 19.63 -2.16 19.02
C TRP A 197 20.19 -2.06 20.44
N GLU A 198 20.43 -3.22 21.05
CA GLU A 198 21.18 -3.41 22.30
C GLU A 198 22.49 -4.14 22.02
N ASP A 199 23.60 -3.61 22.53
CA ASP A 199 24.93 -4.08 22.15
C ASP A 199 25.58 -5.09 23.12
N LEU A 200 24.97 -5.32 24.29
CA LEU A 200 25.50 -6.18 25.36
C LEU A 200 25.00 -7.63 25.30
N PHE A 201 25.93 -8.57 25.27
CA PHE A 201 25.70 -10.00 25.26
C PHE A 201 25.11 -10.47 26.59
N GLY A 202 23.94 -11.09 26.53
CA GLY A 202 23.22 -11.53 27.73
C GLY A 202 22.44 -10.41 28.43
N GLY A 203 22.14 -9.32 27.72
CA GLY A 203 21.26 -8.25 28.17
C GLY A 203 21.98 -7.03 28.73
N GLY A 204 21.41 -5.86 28.47
CA GLY A 204 21.96 -4.56 28.83
C GLY A 204 21.04 -3.71 29.68
N ASP A 205 21.16 -2.40 29.53
CA ASP A 205 20.23 -1.42 30.09
C ASP A 205 18.86 -1.46 29.43
N ASN A 206 18.68 -2.09 28.26
CA ASN A 206 17.39 -2.30 27.60
C ASN A 206 16.70 -0.99 27.19
N ASP A 207 17.46 0.04 26.84
CA ASP A 207 16.94 1.32 26.36
C ASP A 207 16.88 1.40 24.82
N PHE A 208 17.62 0.53 24.13
CA PHE A 208 17.64 0.28 22.68
C PHE A 208 18.08 1.51 21.86
N GLU A 209 18.90 2.38 22.44
CA GLU A 209 19.53 3.50 21.74
C GLU A 209 21.04 3.32 21.46
N ASP A 210 21.67 2.21 21.87
CA ASP A 210 23.08 1.91 21.55
C ASP A 210 23.37 2.07 20.06
N LEU A 211 22.41 1.65 19.25
CA LEU A 211 22.26 2.14 17.90
C LEU A 211 20.77 2.25 17.55
N LEU A 212 20.28 3.48 17.43
CA LEU A 212 18.95 3.74 16.89
C LEU A 212 19.07 4.27 15.46
N THR A 213 18.47 3.57 14.52
CA THR A 213 18.44 3.98 13.10
C THR A 213 17.02 4.05 12.57
N ARG A 214 16.74 5.04 11.72
CA ARG A 214 15.59 5.01 10.82
C ARG A 214 16.05 4.47 9.47
N VAL A 215 15.38 3.42 9.00
CA VAL A 215 15.63 2.79 7.70
C VAL A 215 14.42 3.01 6.82
N GLU A 216 14.58 3.85 5.79
CA GLU A 216 13.57 4.19 4.80
C GLU A 216 13.78 3.37 3.51
N GLY A 217 12.72 3.16 2.76
CA GLY A 217 12.77 2.43 1.48
C GLY A 217 12.71 0.91 1.66
N ILE A 218 12.21 0.42 2.79
CA ILE A 218 12.00 -1.01 3.04
C ILE A 218 10.53 -1.30 3.34
N SER A 219 10.05 -2.46 2.93
CA SER A 219 8.76 -3.00 3.33
C SER A 219 8.93 -4.39 3.93
N CYS A 220 8.00 -4.83 4.76
CA CYS A 220 7.99 -6.22 5.18
C CYS A 220 7.46 -7.14 4.07
N ALA A 221 7.61 -8.45 4.24
CA ALA A 221 7.15 -9.45 3.29
C ALA A 221 5.65 -9.28 2.94
N GLY A 222 5.34 -8.93 1.68
CA GLY A 222 3.97 -8.69 1.20
C GLY A 222 3.44 -7.27 1.43
N GLY A 223 4.21 -6.42 2.12
CA GLY A 223 3.95 -5.00 2.26
C GLY A 223 4.12 -4.25 0.92
N GLY A 224 3.45 -3.12 0.77
CA GLY A 224 3.45 -2.33 -0.46
C GLY A 224 2.48 -2.84 -1.54
N THR A 225 1.69 -3.88 -1.28
CA THR A 225 0.64 -4.38 -2.20
C THR A 225 -0.70 -3.65 -1.95
N PRO A 226 -1.57 -3.48 -2.96
CA PRO A 226 -2.86 -2.83 -2.77
C PRO A 226 -3.77 -3.77 -2.00
N CYS A 227 -4.67 -3.22 -1.20
CA CYS A 227 -5.63 -3.97 -0.42
C CYS A 227 -6.89 -3.14 -0.21
N GLU A 228 -7.97 -3.79 0.21
CA GLU A 228 -9.22 -3.13 0.57
C GLU A 228 -9.24 -2.88 2.07
N THR A 229 -9.43 -1.62 2.48
CA THR A 229 -9.48 -1.20 3.89
C THR A 229 -10.81 -1.56 4.56
N GLY A 230 -11.84 -1.82 3.75
CA GLY A 230 -13.23 -1.97 4.19
C GLY A 230 -13.98 -0.65 4.37
N GLN A 231 -13.34 0.50 4.14
CA GLN A 231 -14.00 1.80 4.06
C GLN A 231 -14.70 1.96 2.70
N PRO A 232 -15.71 2.85 2.59
CA PRO A 232 -16.36 3.13 1.30
C PRO A 232 -15.50 4.08 0.44
N GLY A 233 -16.00 4.39 -0.76
CA GLY A 233 -15.43 5.39 -1.65
C GLY A 233 -13.96 5.25 -2.02
N VAL A 234 -13.26 6.39 -2.10
CA VAL A 234 -11.81 6.43 -2.33
C VAL A 234 -11.01 5.78 -1.21
N CYS A 235 -11.53 5.83 0.02
CA CYS A 235 -10.87 5.30 1.21
C CYS A 235 -10.79 3.77 1.23
N ALA A 236 -11.60 3.09 0.40
CA ALA A 236 -11.54 1.64 0.21
C ALA A 236 -10.13 1.18 -0.18
N THR A 237 -9.42 1.99 -0.97
CA THR A 237 -8.07 1.68 -1.44
C THR A 237 -7.06 1.87 -0.31
N GLY A 238 -6.31 0.81 -0.03
CA GLY A 238 -5.21 0.83 0.92
C GLY A 238 -3.96 0.14 0.40
N VAL A 239 -2.90 0.23 1.19
CA VAL A 239 -1.63 -0.47 0.98
C VAL A 239 -1.35 -1.37 2.18
N GLN A 240 -0.97 -2.61 1.91
CA GLN A 240 -0.51 -3.53 2.94
C GLN A 240 0.74 -2.94 3.57
N GLN A 241 0.70 -2.67 4.87
CA GLN A 241 1.87 -2.28 5.65
C GLN A 241 2.02 -3.23 6.83
N CYS A 242 3.25 -3.42 7.29
CA CYS A 242 3.41 -4.10 8.56
C CYS A 242 2.99 -3.18 9.70
N GLN A 243 2.17 -3.74 10.59
CA GLN A 243 1.93 -3.21 11.91
C GLN A 243 2.14 -4.34 12.91
N SER A 244 3.17 -4.21 13.74
CA SER A 244 3.49 -5.18 14.80
C SER A 244 3.67 -6.63 14.27
N GLY A 245 4.34 -6.78 13.12
CA GLY A 245 4.64 -8.09 12.53
C GLY A 245 3.54 -8.73 11.69
N ALA A 246 2.37 -8.08 11.55
CA ALA A 246 1.28 -8.52 10.67
C ALA A 246 1.03 -7.51 9.55
N LEU A 247 0.58 -7.98 8.39
CA LEU A 247 0.10 -7.10 7.32
C LEU A 247 -1.27 -6.53 7.70
N THR A 248 -1.33 -5.20 7.78
CA THR A 248 -2.54 -4.43 7.94
C THR A 248 -2.75 -3.59 6.69
N CYS A 249 -3.97 -3.55 6.19
CA CYS A 249 -4.33 -2.66 5.10
C CYS A 249 -4.53 -1.24 5.62
N LEU A 250 -3.64 -0.32 5.25
CA LEU A 250 -3.77 1.09 5.63
C LEU A 250 -4.34 1.91 4.50
N GLN A 251 -5.32 2.76 4.81
CA GLN A 251 -5.86 3.73 3.86
C GLN A 251 -4.74 4.62 3.31
N VAL A 252 -4.74 4.82 2.00
CA VAL A 252 -3.78 5.72 1.33
C VAL A 252 -4.41 7.06 0.95
N ILE A 253 -5.74 7.09 0.78
CA ILE A 253 -6.51 8.29 0.48
C ILE A 253 -7.37 8.62 1.71
N PRO A 254 -7.15 9.77 2.38
CA PRO A 254 -8.03 10.21 3.45
C PRO A 254 -9.33 10.81 2.90
N PRO A 255 -10.40 10.87 3.72
CA PRO A 255 -11.62 11.62 3.40
C PRO A 255 -11.34 13.05 2.93
N GLY A 256 -11.96 13.41 1.81
CA GLY A 256 -11.85 14.70 1.13
C GLY A 256 -13.13 15.53 1.22
N THR A 257 -13.27 16.46 0.28
CA THR A 257 -14.53 17.19 0.05
C THR A 257 -15.15 16.63 -1.22
N GLU A 258 -16.44 16.33 -1.18
CA GLU A 258 -17.20 15.87 -2.33
C GLU A 258 -17.01 16.76 -3.56
N ALA A 259 -16.78 16.10 -4.69
CA ALA A 259 -16.82 16.67 -6.02
C ALA A 259 -17.78 15.85 -6.89
N CYS A 260 -18.42 16.48 -7.87
CA CYS A 260 -19.22 15.73 -8.85
C CYS A 260 -18.33 14.90 -9.77
N ASN A 261 -17.98 13.68 -9.35
CA ASN A 261 -17.06 12.78 -10.03
C ASN A 261 -17.49 11.29 -9.93
N ALA A 262 -18.65 10.98 -9.33
CA ALA A 262 -19.16 9.63 -9.06
C ALA A 262 -18.27 8.81 -8.14
N VAL A 263 -17.53 9.49 -7.30
CA VAL A 263 -16.66 8.93 -6.29
C VAL A 263 -17.08 9.51 -4.95
N ASP A 264 -17.20 8.63 -3.96
CA ASP A 264 -17.39 9.01 -2.56
C ASP A 264 -16.02 9.49 -2.05
N ASP A 265 -15.82 10.81 -2.11
CA ASP A 265 -14.58 11.50 -1.80
C ASP A 265 -14.42 11.67 -0.28
N ASP A 266 -15.53 11.84 0.45
CA ASP A 266 -15.54 12.03 1.90
C ASP A 266 -15.72 10.73 2.72
N CYS A 267 -15.93 9.62 2.02
CA CYS A 267 -15.99 8.26 2.53
C CYS A 267 -17.13 8.01 3.52
N ASP A 268 -18.29 8.64 3.32
CA ASP A 268 -19.49 8.46 4.13
C ASP A 268 -20.42 7.33 3.63
N GLY A 269 -20.17 6.82 2.42
CA GLY A 269 -20.91 5.73 1.79
C GLY A 269 -21.86 6.15 0.67
N GLU A 270 -22.10 7.45 0.49
CA GLU A 270 -22.77 8.05 -0.66
C GLU A 270 -21.73 8.75 -1.56
N ALA A 271 -22.02 8.91 -2.85
CA ALA A 271 -21.18 9.73 -3.72
C ALA A 271 -21.98 10.89 -4.26
N ASP A 272 -21.26 11.98 -4.53
CA ASP A 272 -21.80 13.18 -5.13
C ASP A 272 -22.98 13.75 -4.31
N GLU A 273 -22.97 13.59 -2.99
CA GLU A 273 -23.98 14.15 -2.10
C GLU A 273 -23.68 15.59 -1.69
N GLY A 274 -24.74 16.33 -1.35
CA GLY A 274 -24.65 17.74 -0.97
C GLY A 274 -25.01 18.72 -2.08
N GLU A 275 -24.94 20.01 -1.74
CA GLU A 275 -25.33 21.12 -2.62
C GLU A 275 -24.10 21.79 -3.24
N GLY A 276 -24.22 22.26 -4.48
CA GLY A 276 -23.20 23.09 -5.11
C GLY A 276 -22.00 22.34 -5.69
N LEU A 277 -22.09 21.01 -5.83
CA LEU A 277 -21.07 20.20 -6.53
C LEU A 277 -20.90 20.58 -8.01
N CYS A 278 -21.95 21.16 -8.59
CA CYS A 278 -22.02 21.55 -9.98
C CYS A 278 -22.26 23.06 -10.16
N PRO A 279 -21.72 23.66 -11.24
CA PRO A 279 -21.91 25.08 -11.51
C PRO A 279 -23.37 25.40 -11.90
N GLY A 280 -23.88 26.52 -11.40
CA GLY A 280 -25.21 27.01 -11.75
C GLY A 280 -26.33 26.17 -11.14
N ALA A 281 -27.31 25.78 -11.96
CA ALA A 281 -28.46 24.97 -11.55
C ALA A 281 -28.36 23.51 -12.02
N GLN A 282 -27.15 23.05 -12.36
CA GLN A 282 -26.91 21.67 -12.75
C GLN A 282 -26.99 20.74 -11.53
N VAL A 283 -27.44 19.52 -11.77
CA VAL A 283 -27.47 18.44 -10.77
C VAL A 283 -26.33 17.48 -11.09
N CYS A 284 -25.64 17.01 -10.06
CA CYS A 284 -24.66 15.95 -10.27
C CYS A 284 -25.37 14.63 -10.52
N PHE A 285 -24.99 13.94 -11.58
CA PHE A 285 -25.51 12.63 -11.91
C PHE A 285 -24.42 11.77 -12.52
N GLN A 286 -24.08 10.65 -11.84
CA GLN A 286 -23.03 9.73 -12.26
C GLN A 286 -21.72 10.49 -12.58
N GLY A 287 -21.30 11.40 -11.69
CA GLY A 287 -20.08 12.19 -11.85
C GLY A 287 -20.10 13.22 -12.96
N ASN A 288 -21.29 13.55 -13.48
CA ASN A 288 -21.45 14.56 -14.52
C ASN A 288 -22.45 15.62 -14.09
N CYS A 289 -22.09 16.88 -14.27
CA CYS A 289 -23.00 17.99 -14.08
C CYS A 289 -23.96 18.08 -15.26
N VAL A 290 -25.20 17.62 -15.04
CA VAL A 290 -26.25 17.60 -16.04
C VAL A 290 -27.30 18.67 -15.76
N ALA A 291 -27.97 19.14 -16.82
CA ALA A 291 -29.12 20.00 -16.63
C ALA A 291 -30.28 19.19 -16.02
N PRO A 292 -31.01 19.74 -15.04
CA PRO A 292 -32.17 19.05 -14.47
C PRO A 292 -33.26 18.86 -15.53
N CYS A 293 -33.92 17.71 -15.50
CA CYS A 293 -35.08 17.44 -16.35
C CYS A 293 -36.31 18.23 -15.85
N GLY A 294 -37.35 18.33 -16.69
CA GLY A 294 -38.64 18.96 -16.33
C GLY A 294 -38.77 20.44 -16.73
N GLY A 295 -37.69 21.08 -17.16
CA GLY A 295 -37.72 22.45 -17.75
C GLY A 295 -38.24 22.53 -19.19
N GLY A 296 -38.65 21.41 -19.80
CA GLY A 296 -39.17 21.34 -21.17
C GLY A 296 -38.10 21.34 -22.28
N GLU A 297 -36.92 21.89 -22.02
CA GLU A 297 -35.77 21.84 -22.94
C GLU A 297 -35.04 20.48 -22.92
N PHE A 298 -34.95 19.85 -21.74
CA PHE A 298 -34.34 18.54 -21.54
C PHE A 298 -35.42 17.50 -21.20
N SER A 299 -35.73 16.65 -22.17
CA SER A 299 -36.68 15.54 -22.00
C SER A 299 -35.93 14.21 -21.88
N CYS A 300 -36.40 13.35 -20.98
CA CYS A 300 -35.78 12.05 -20.76
C CYS A 300 -35.97 11.13 -21.97
N GLY A 301 -34.90 10.43 -22.36
CA GLY A 301 -34.93 9.45 -23.45
C GLY A 301 -35.80 8.22 -23.15
N GLY A 302 -36.04 7.38 -24.16
CA GLY A 302 -36.95 6.23 -24.06
C GLY A 302 -36.59 5.26 -22.93
N GLY A 303 -37.55 5.01 -22.03
CA GLY A 303 -37.39 4.15 -20.85
C GLY A 303 -37.04 4.90 -19.55
N LEU A 304 -36.77 6.19 -19.64
CA LEU A 304 -36.50 7.05 -18.49
C LEU A 304 -37.66 8.03 -18.27
N THR A 305 -37.91 8.38 -17.01
CA THR A 305 -38.92 9.36 -16.60
C THR A 305 -38.26 10.38 -15.70
N CYS A 306 -38.65 11.65 -15.87
CA CYS A 306 -38.12 12.72 -15.04
C CYS A 306 -38.69 12.58 -13.63
N ASP A 307 -37.83 12.16 -12.70
CA ASP A 307 -38.17 12.20 -11.29
C ASP A 307 -38.14 13.65 -10.81
N GLN A 308 -39.32 14.17 -10.45
CA GLN A 308 -39.46 15.56 -10.04
C GLN A 308 -38.77 15.85 -8.70
N ALA A 309 -38.50 14.82 -7.89
CA ALA A 309 -37.83 14.98 -6.61
C ALA A 309 -36.33 15.24 -6.78
N SER A 310 -35.66 14.44 -7.61
CA SER A 310 -34.22 14.59 -7.90
C SER A 310 -33.91 15.54 -9.06
N GLY A 311 -34.88 15.81 -9.94
CA GLY A 311 -34.63 16.52 -11.20
C GLY A 311 -33.84 15.69 -12.21
N LEU A 312 -33.79 14.36 -12.05
CA LEU A 312 -33.01 13.44 -12.88
C LEU A 312 -33.88 12.52 -13.72
N CYS A 313 -33.34 12.10 -14.87
CA CYS A 313 -33.94 11.08 -15.70
C CYS A 313 -33.58 9.69 -15.16
N VAL A 314 -34.52 9.06 -14.46
CA VAL A 314 -34.36 7.71 -13.88
C VAL A 314 -35.21 6.69 -14.62
N ASP A 315 -34.92 5.40 -14.48
CA ASP A 315 -35.80 4.33 -14.98
C ASP A 315 -37.24 4.59 -14.51
N THR A 316 -38.23 4.47 -15.41
CA THR A 316 -39.65 4.64 -15.06
C THR A 316 -40.06 3.80 -13.85
N ALA A 317 -39.49 2.60 -13.68
CA ALA A 317 -39.75 1.72 -12.54
C ALA A 317 -39.10 2.19 -11.23
N CYS A 318 -38.13 3.12 -11.31
CA CYS A 318 -37.39 3.67 -10.17
C CYS A 318 -37.90 5.04 -9.71
N VAL A 319 -38.89 5.62 -10.38
CA VAL A 319 -39.51 6.89 -9.94
C VAL A 319 -40.12 6.70 -8.54
N GLY A 320 -39.65 7.49 -7.57
CA GLY A 320 -40.09 7.41 -6.18
C GLY A 320 -39.58 6.20 -5.40
N VAL A 321 -38.63 5.44 -5.95
CA VAL A 321 -37.92 4.36 -5.23
C VAL A 321 -36.72 4.95 -4.53
N SER A 322 -36.70 4.87 -3.20
CA SER A 322 -35.54 5.23 -2.38
C SER A 322 -34.78 3.98 -1.99
N CYS A 323 -33.52 3.89 -2.40
CA CYS A 323 -32.63 2.80 -2.00
C CYS A 323 -31.84 3.17 -0.74
N ALA A 324 -31.33 2.15 -0.03
CA ALA A 324 -30.42 2.39 1.09
C ALA A 324 -29.06 2.90 0.59
N ALA A 325 -28.25 3.45 1.50
CA ALA A 325 -26.95 3.96 1.15
C ALA A 325 -26.08 2.92 0.40
N GLY A 326 -25.37 3.35 -0.63
CA GLY A 326 -24.55 2.51 -1.52
C GLY A 326 -25.35 1.57 -2.45
N GLN A 327 -26.66 1.75 -2.58
CA GLN A 327 -27.51 0.98 -3.50
C GLN A 327 -28.06 1.84 -4.65
N VAL A 328 -28.21 1.22 -5.82
CA VAL A 328 -28.77 1.84 -7.02
C VAL A 328 -30.03 1.09 -7.45
N CYS A 329 -31.07 1.85 -7.81
CA CYS A 329 -32.31 1.27 -8.33
C CYS A 329 -32.13 0.88 -9.80
N ARG A 330 -32.45 -0.38 -10.13
CA ARG A 330 -32.48 -0.90 -11.51
C ARG A 330 -33.78 -1.69 -11.71
N GLY A 331 -34.60 -1.31 -12.68
CA GLY A 331 -35.89 -1.98 -12.93
C GLY A 331 -36.81 -2.02 -11.71
N GLY A 332 -36.78 -0.98 -10.87
CA GLY A 332 -37.57 -0.89 -9.64
C GLY A 332 -37.04 -1.70 -8.45
N THR A 333 -35.85 -2.31 -8.56
CA THR A 333 -35.21 -3.07 -7.48
C THR A 333 -33.92 -2.40 -7.04
N CYS A 334 -33.74 -2.21 -5.73
CA CYS A 334 -32.49 -1.72 -5.16
C CYS A 334 -31.47 -2.85 -5.08
N SER A 335 -30.27 -2.61 -5.60
CA SER A 335 -29.14 -3.55 -5.53
C SER A 335 -27.85 -2.78 -5.22
N ALA A 336 -26.84 -3.47 -4.67
CA ALA A 336 -25.54 -2.83 -4.46
C ALA A 336 -25.03 -2.27 -5.79
N ALA A 337 -24.50 -1.05 -5.77
CA ALA A 337 -24.14 -0.30 -6.97
C ALA A 337 -23.23 -1.10 -7.94
N CYS A 338 -22.26 -1.82 -7.37
CA CYS A 338 -21.29 -2.63 -8.12
C CYS A 338 -21.69 -4.11 -8.29
N ALA A 339 -22.93 -4.49 -7.95
CA ALA A 339 -23.36 -5.88 -8.10
C ALA A 339 -23.34 -6.30 -9.58
N GLY A 340 -22.48 -7.28 -9.89
CA GLY A 340 -22.32 -7.83 -11.24
C GLY A 340 -21.54 -6.96 -12.22
N VAL A 341 -21.01 -5.81 -11.78
CA VAL A 341 -20.17 -4.94 -12.61
C VAL A 341 -18.75 -5.52 -12.70
N GLN A 342 -18.23 -5.66 -13.90
CA GLN A 342 -16.86 -6.07 -14.17
C GLN A 342 -16.19 -5.00 -15.01
N CYS A 343 -15.41 -4.14 -14.36
CA CYS A 343 -14.76 -3.01 -15.01
C CYS A 343 -13.61 -3.44 -15.93
N PRO A 344 -13.26 -2.58 -16.90
CA PRO A 344 -12.06 -2.75 -17.72
C PRO A 344 -10.77 -2.86 -16.87
N ALA A 345 -9.71 -3.37 -17.49
CA ALA A 345 -8.42 -3.57 -16.82
C ALA A 345 -7.88 -2.26 -16.24
N GLY A 346 -7.47 -2.29 -14.96
CA GLY A 346 -6.95 -1.12 -14.25
C GLY A 346 -8.02 -0.23 -13.60
N GLN A 347 -9.31 -0.48 -13.87
CA GLN A 347 -10.42 0.25 -13.27
C GLN A 347 -11.07 -0.57 -12.14
N VAL A 348 -11.67 0.14 -11.19
CA VAL A 348 -12.44 -0.45 -10.09
C VAL A 348 -13.87 0.09 -10.14
N CYS A 349 -14.83 -0.76 -9.78
CA CYS A 349 -16.20 -0.26 -9.62
C CYS A 349 -16.30 0.52 -8.31
N ARG A 350 -16.79 1.75 -8.40
CA ARG A 350 -17.18 2.60 -7.28
C ARG A 350 -18.55 3.19 -7.61
N LEU A 351 -19.53 2.89 -6.77
CA LEU A 351 -20.88 3.46 -6.82
C LEU A 351 -21.54 3.46 -8.22
N ASP A 352 -21.46 2.31 -8.90
CA ASP A 352 -22.01 2.09 -10.25
C ASP A 352 -21.28 2.86 -11.36
N LEU A 353 -20.00 3.14 -11.17
CA LEU A 353 -19.11 3.63 -12.20
C LEU A 353 -17.79 2.83 -12.19
N CYS A 354 -17.25 2.58 -13.38
CA CYS A 354 -15.88 2.09 -13.51
C CYS A 354 -14.92 3.28 -13.54
N VAL A 355 -14.12 3.41 -12.49
CA VAL A 355 -13.18 4.52 -12.31
C VAL A 355 -11.75 4.00 -12.34
N ASP A 356 -10.84 4.73 -12.98
CA ASP A 356 -9.41 4.48 -12.85
C ASP A 356 -8.90 5.20 -11.58
N PRO A 357 -8.57 4.45 -10.51
CA PRO A 357 -8.16 5.03 -9.23
C PRO A 357 -6.77 5.69 -9.31
N CYS A 358 -6.05 5.56 -10.42
CA CYS A 358 -4.79 6.24 -10.67
C CYS A 358 -4.95 7.58 -11.40
N THR A 359 -6.16 7.96 -11.80
CA THR A 359 -6.42 9.26 -12.41
C THR A 359 -6.10 10.37 -11.42
N GLY A 360 -5.20 11.28 -11.79
CA GLY A 360 -4.78 12.41 -10.93
C GLY A 360 -3.77 12.04 -9.83
N VAL A 361 -3.45 10.75 -9.64
CA VAL A 361 -2.47 10.31 -8.65
C VAL A 361 -1.05 10.65 -9.13
N GLN A 362 -0.36 11.49 -8.36
CA GLN A 362 1.05 11.82 -8.60
C GLN A 362 1.93 11.08 -7.61
N CYS A 363 2.66 10.08 -8.10
CA CYS A 363 3.52 9.29 -7.24
C CYS A 363 4.91 9.94 -7.07
N PRO A 364 5.38 10.13 -5.83
CA PRO A 364 6.68 10.74 -5.57
C PRO A 364 7.83 9.82 -6.00
N GLY A 365 9.01 10.40 -6.26
CA GLY A 365 10.23 9.62 -6.50
C GLY A 365 10.22 8.73 -7.75
N GLY A 366 9.32 8.98 -8.70
CA GLY A 366 9.19 8.15 -9.91
C GLY A 366 8.51 6.79 -9.68
N ALA A 367 7.82 6.62 -8.54
CA ALA A 367 6.90 5.52 -8.32
C ALA A 367 5.79 5.47 -9.38
N VAL A 368 5.17 4.30 -9.55
CA VAL A 368 4.04 4.06 -10.44
C VAL A 368 2.78 3.87 -9.63
N CYS A 369 1.66 4.39 -10.13
CA CYS A 369 0.37 4.11 -9.53
C CYS A 369 -0.14 2.75 -10.01
N GLU A 370 -0.52 1.89 -9.07
CA GLU A 370 -1.19 0.63 -9.33
C GLU A 370 -2.43 0.54 -8.44
N LEU A 371 -3.61 0.59 -9.05
CA LEU A 371 -4.91 0.58 -8.36
C LEU A 371 -5.03 1.66 -7.28
N GLY A 372 -4.62 2.89 -7.58
CA GLY A 372 -4.69 4.04 -6.66
C GLY A 372 -3.57 4.12 -5.63
N VAL A 373 -2.67 3.14 -5.59
CA VAL A 373 -1.54 3.11 -4.64
C VAL A 373 -0.24 3.42 -5.38
N CYS A 374 0.54 4.36 -4.86
CA CYS A 374 1.89 4.61 -5.33
C CYS A 374 2.86 3.54 -4.86
N LYS A 375 3.42 2.80 -5.82
CA LYS A 375 4.43 1.76 -5.58
C LYS A 375 5.71 2.07 -6.30
N ASP A 376 6.81 1.54 -5.78
CA ASP A 376 8.06 1.62 -6.52
C ASP A 376 7.90 0.83 -7.82
N LYS A 377 8.64 1.23 -8.86
CA LYS A 377 8.65 0.48 -10.11
C LYS A 377 8.99 -0.98 -9.83
N CYS A 378 8.42 -1.91 -10.57
CA CYS A 378 8.75 -3.33 -10.46
C CYS A 378 10.24 -3.64 -10.70
N ALA A 379 10.99 -2.73 -11.34
CA ALA A 379 12.44 -2.81 -11.45
C ALA A 379 13.14 -2.71 -10.09
N CYS A 380 12.49 -2.07 -9.12
CA CYS A 380 12.90 -1.97 -7.72
C CYS A 380 12.36 -3.12 -6.86
N GLY A 381 11.32 -3.82 -7.29
CA GLY A 381 10.69 -4.91 -6.54
C GLY A 381 10.92 -6.26 -7.21
N SER A 382 9.96 -7.16 -7.01
CA SER A 382 9.78 -8.33 -7.86
C SER A 382 8.31 -8.39 -8.26
N CYS A 383 8.04 -8.90 -9.45
CA CYS A 383 6.66 -9.16 -9.85
C CYS A 383 6.20 -10.52 -9.29
N PRO A 384 4.91 -10.67 -8.97
CA PRO A 384 4.33 -11.97 -8.63
C PRO A 384 4.61 -13.02 -9.70
N ALA A 385 4.43 -14.30 -9.36
CA ALA A 385 4.47 -15.37 -10.34
C ALA A 385 3.52 -15.07 -11.53
N ASP A 386 3.94 -15.43 -12.74
CA ASP A 386 3.25 -15.16 -14.02
C ASP A 386 3.17 -13.69 -14.45
N LYS A 387 3.92 -12.81 -13.78
CA LYS A 387 4.08 -11.40 -14.16
C LYS A 387 5.53 -11.07 -14.51
N ALA A 388 5.73 -10.08 -15.35
CA ALA A 388 7.03 -9.53 -15.74
C ALA A 388 7.02 -8.01 -15.61
N CYS A 389 8.20 -7.45 -15.35
CA CYS A 389 8.34 -6.01 -15.19
C CYS A 389 8.39 -5.31 -16.55
N ALA A 390 7.35 -4.54 -16.88
CA ALA A 390 7.31 -3.75 -18.11
C ALA A 390 8.22 -2.52 -18.02
N ALA A 391 8.57 -1.93 -19.17
CA ALA A 391 9.32 -0.68 -19.24
C ALA A 391 8.60 0.50 -18.54
N SER A 392 7.27 0.42 -18.38
CA SER A 392 6.49 1.38 -17.59
C SER A 392 6.83 1.34 -16.09
N GLY A 393 7.42 0.26 -15.60
CA GLY A 393 7.63 0.01 -14.18
C GLY A 393 6.45 -0.69 -13.50
N LEU A 394 5.42 -1.13 -14.24
CA LEU A 394 4.32 -1.95 -13.72
C LEU A 394 4.57 -3.44 -13.97
N CYS A 395 4.07 -4.28 -13.05
CA CYS A 395 4.01 -5.72 -13.27
C CYS A 395 2.86 -6.06 -14.22
N VAL A 396 3.19 -6.54 -15.41
CA VAL A 396 2.24 -6.99 -16.42
C VAL A 396 2.31 -8.51 -16.57
N ASP A 397 1.36 -9.15 -17.25
CA ASP A 397 1.44 -10.60 -17.51
C ASP A 397 2.75 -10.96 -18.21
N THR A 398 3.33 -12.11 -17.88
CA THR A 398 4.49 -12.63 -18.60
C THR A 398 4.19 -12.71 -20.09
N GLY A 399 5.10 -12.19 -20.91
CA GLY A 399 4.95 -12.04 -22.35
C GLY A 399 4.31 -10.72 -22.76
N CYS A 400 3.89 -9.85 -21.84
CA CYS A 400 3.37 -8.51 -22.10
C CYS A 400 4.37 -7.37 -21.83
N GLU A 401 5.53 -7.64 -21.22
CA GLU A 401 6.52 -6.63 -20.79
C GLU A 401 7.10 -5.78 -21.93
N SER A 402 7.03 -6.29 -23.16
CA SER A 402 7.47 -5.62 -24.39
C SER A 402 6.38 -5.53 -25.45
N GLN A 403 5.14 -5.91 -25.12
CA GLN A 403 4.04 -5.91 -26.09
C GLN A 403 3.39 -4.55 -26.18
N SER A 404 3.01 -4.18 -27.41
CA SER A 404 2.19 -3.01 -27.69
C SER A 404 0.97 -3.45 -28.46
N CYS A 405 -0.20 -3.29 -27.87
CA CYS A 405 -1.47 -3.64 -28.50
C CYS A 405 -2.07 -2.45 -29.25
N ALA A 406 -2.97 -2.73 -30.20
CA ALA A 406 -3.68 -1.67 -30.92
C ALA A 406 -4.66 -0.92 -29.99
N ASP A 407 -5.12 0.25 -30.43
CA ASP A 407 -6.11 1.03 -29.68
C ASP A 407 -7.35 0.18 -29.34
N GLY A 408 -7.78 0.22 -28.08
CA GLY A 408 -8.90 -0.59 -27.57
C GLY A 408 -8.54 -2.04 -27.23
N GLN A 409 -7.25 -2.41 -27.24
CA GLN A 409 -6.78 -3.73 -26.81
C GLN A 409 -5.89 -3.68 -25.58
N VAL A 410 -5.91 -4.74 -24.79
CA VAL A 410 -5.05 -4.94 -23.61
C VAL A 410 -4.29 -6.26 -23.75
N CYS A 411 -3.03 -6.28 -23.33
CA CYS A 411 -2.24 -7.51 -23.33
C CYS A 411 -2.60 -8.37 -22.12
N VAL A 412 -3.00 -9.61 -22.37
CA VAL A 412 -3.31 -10.62 -21.34
C VAL A 412 -2.58 -11.90 -21.71
N ALA A 413 -1.74 -12.41 -20.81
CA ALA A 413 -0.91 -13.60 -20.99
C ALA A 413 -0.13 -13.60 -22.33
N GLY A 414 0.49 -12.46 -22.67
CA GLY A 414 1.28 -12.28 -23.88
C GLY A 414 0.48 -12.13 -25.18
N GLN A 415 -0.85 -11.99 -25.11
CA GLN A 415 -1.70 -11.79 -26.29
C GLN A 415 -2.54 -10.53 -26.17
N CYS A 416 -2.60 -9.74 -27.24
CA CYS A 416 -3.50 -8.61 -27.34
C CYS A 416 -4.94 -9.08 -27.49
N ARG A 417 -5.79 -8.71 -26.53
CA ARG A 417 -7.22 -9.01 -26.49
C ARG A 417 -8.00 -7.72 -26.49
N ASP A 418 -9.24 -7.79 -26.96
CA ASP A 418 -10.17 -6.65 -26.86
C ASP A 418 -10.32 -6.24 -25.39
N ALA A 419 -10.11 -4.95 -25.09
CA ALA A 419 -10.18 -4.42 -23.71
C ALA A 419 -11.59 -4.51 -23.11
N CYS A 420 -12.62 -4.69 -23.95
CA CYS A 420 -14.00 -4.91 -23.57
C CYS A 420 -14.38 -6.40 -23.46
N GLN A 421 -13.44 -7.33 -23.69
CA GLN A 421 -13.73 -8.75 -23.57
C GLN A 421 -14.03 -9.13 -22.11
N GLY A 422 -15.30 -9.49 -21.85
CA GLY A 422 -15.76 -9.87 -20.51
C GLY A 422 -16.07 -8.70 -19.58
N VAL A 423 -16.03 -7.47 -20.08
CA VAL A 423 -16.45 -6.28 -19.32
C VAL A 423 -17.97 -6.26 -19.21
N VAL A 424 -18.47 -6.04 -18.00
CA VAL A 424 -19.88 -5.80 -17.71
C VAL A 424 -19.98 -4.41 -17.12
N CYS A 425 -20.34 -3.45 -17.96
CA CYS A 425 -20.44 -2.05 -17.54
C CYS A 425 -21.66 -1.80 -16.64
N PRO A 426 -21.60 -0.73 -15.83
CA PRO A 426 -22.74 -0.12 -15.17
C PRO A 426 -24.00 0.05 -16.02
N SER A 427 -25.13 0.27 -15.35
CA SER A 427 -26.41 0.44 -16.04
C SER A 427 -26.43 1.67 -16.94
N GLY A 428 -26.92 1.50 -18.17
CA GLY A 428 -26.95 2.56 -19.17
C GLY A 428 -25.62 2.83 -19.86
N GLN A 429 -24.59 2.00 -19.60
CA GLN A 429 -23.28 2.12 -20.22
C GLN A 429 -22.94 0.90 -21.08
N GLU A 430 -22.09 1.09 -22.09
CA GLU A 430 -21.49 0.05 -22.90
C GLU A 430 -19.97 0.19 -22.88
N CYS A 431 -19.26 -0.93 -22.95
CA CYS A 431 -17.80 -0.87 -23.04
C CYS A 431 -17.39 -0.48 -24.45
N GLN A 432 -16.61 0.60 -24.56
CA GLN A 432 -16.05 1.07 -25.81
C GLN A 432 -14.58 1.46 -25.63
N GLY A 433 -13.70 0.68 -26.26
CA GLY A 433 -12.25 0.97 -26.29
C GLY A 433 -11.56 0.76 -24.93
N GLY A 434 -12.13 -0.05 -24.05
CA GLY A 434 -11.59 -0.29 -22.70
C GLY A 434 -12.14 0.65 -21.63
N ASP A 435 -13.20 1.40 -21.93
CA ASP A 435 -13.90 2.27 -20.99
C ASP A 435 -15.39 1.98 -21.00
N CYS A 436 -16.04 2.05 -19.85
CA CYS A 436 -17.50 2.09 -19.79
C CYS A 436 -17.98 3.51 -20.08
N LYS A 437 -18.75 3.67 -21.16
CA LYS A 437 -19.29 4.96 -21.61
C LYS A 437 -20.80 4.87 -21.70
N PRO A 438 -21.55 5.98 -21.56
CA PRO A 438 -22.99 5.98 -21.78
C PRO A 438 -23.31 5.32 -23.12
N ALA A 439 -24.23 4.36 -23.11
CA ALA A 439 -24.62 3.63 -24.31
C ALA A 439 -25.09 4.65 -25.35
N GLY A 440 -24.40 4.68 -26.49
CA GLY A 440 -24.74 5.60 -27.55
C GLY A 440 -26.16 5.28 -28.00
N ASN A 441 -27.11 6.18 -27.79
CA ASN A 441 -28.39 6.12 -28.50
C ASN A 441 -28.07 6.33 -29.98
N ALA A 442 -27.75 5.23 -30.67
CA ALA A 442 -27.59 5.16 -32.09
C ALA A 442 -28.97 5.41 -32.74
N GLY A 443 -29.25 6.69 -32.96
CA GLY A 443 -30.32 7.16 -33.83
C GLY A 443 -31.64 7.46 -33.14
N GLN A 444 -31.79 8.69 -32.65
CA GLN A 444 -32.86 9.59 -33.08
C GLN A 444 -32.51 11.03 -32.68
N GLY A 445 -32.51 11.92 -33.67
CA GLY A 445 -32.04 13.29 -33.52
C GLY A 445 -32.86 14.10 -32.52
N GLY A 446 -32.16 14.76 -31.61
CA GLY A 446 -32.72 15.71 -30.66
C GLY A 446 -31.75 15.96 -29.50
N SER A 447 -30.89 16.97 -29.68
CA SER A 447 -30.20 17.79 -28.65
C SER A 447 -30.05 17.25 -27.22
N GLY A 448 -28.80 17.15 -26.74
CA GLY A 448 -28.56 17.21 -25.30
C GLY A 448 -27.32 16.55 -24.69
N VAL A 449 -26.25 16.26 -25.43
CA VAL A 449 -24.91 16.14 -24.80
C VAL A 449 -24.05 17.25 -25.39
N VAL A 450 -24.19 18.45 -24.82
CA VAL A 450 -23.30 19.56 -25.12
C VAL A 450 -22.06 19.37 -24.26
N VAL A 451 -21.06 18.72 -24.83
CA VAL A 451 -19.68 18.80 -24.33
C VAL A 451 -19.19 20.21 -24.64
N THR A 452 -19.25 21.10 -23.65
CA THR A 452 -18.48 22.35 -23.66
C THR A 452 -17.54 22.33 -22.47
N GLY A 453 -16.28 21.93 -22.74
CA GLY A 453 -15.19 21.97 -21.77
C GLY A 453 -14.04 21.07 -22.21
N ALA A 454 -13.13 21.63 -23.01
CA ALA A 454 -11.96 20.95 -23.56
C ALA A 454 -10.74 21.04 -22.62
N GLY A 455 -9.92 19.99 -22.61
CA GLY A 455 -8.51 19.98 -22.21
C GLY A 455 -8.22 19.22 -20.90
N GLY A 456 -7.48 18.12 -20.87
CA GLY A 456 -6.68 17.51 -21.93
C GLY A 456 -6.07 16.16 -21.54
N SER A 457 -5.60 15.48 -22.59
CA SER A 457 -4.52 14.49 -22.61
C SER A 457 -4.78 13.12 -21.99
N SER A 458 -5.10 12.18 -22.88
CA SER A 458 -4.80 10.77 -22.75
C SER A 458 -3.38 10.52 -22.22
N GLY A 459 -3.30 9.99 -21.00
CA GLY A 459 -2.10 9.40 -20.42
C GLY A 459 -1.97 7.96 -20.92
N ALA A 460 -1.26 7.82 -22.03
CA ALA A 460 -1.04 6.57 -22.72
C ALA A 460 -0.14 5.62 -21.92
N ALA A 461 -0.41 4.33 -22.09
CA ALA A 461 0.61 3.28 -22.09
C ALA A 461 1.84 3.73 -22.92
N GLY A 462 3.01 3.33 -22.45
CA GLY A 462 4.32 3.82 -22.89
C GLY A 462 4.50 3.97 -24.41
N LYS A 463 4.89 5.18 -24.83
CA LYS A 463 5.54 5.41 -26.12
C LYS A 463 7.06 5.38 -25.94
N ALA A 464 7.68 4.31 -26.42
CA ALA A 464 9.12 4.25 -26.64
C ALA A 464 9.52 5.16 -27.82
N GLY A 465 10.61 5.91 -27.64
CA GLY A 465 11.19 6.77 -28.66
C GLY A 465 11.80 5.97 -29.80
N GLY A 466 11.29 6.15 -31.01
CA GLY A 466 11.90 5.69 -32.25
C GLY A 466 12.92 6.71 -32.78
N GLY A 467 14.16 6.26 -32.98
CA GLY A 467 15.26 7.06 -33.51
C GLY A 467 14.99 7.61 -34.91
N GLY A 468 15.16 8.92 -35.06
CA GLY A 468 15.21 9.59 -36.36
C GLY A 468 16.62 9.54 -36.93
N ALA A 469 16.76 8.84 -38.06
CA ALA A 469 17.97 8.78 -38.86
C ALA A 469 18.43 10.17 -39.33
N ALA A 470 19.75 10.37 -39.29
CA ALA A 470 20.42 11.54 -39.84
C ALA A 470 20.22 11.60 -41.36
N GLY A 471 19.60 12.67 -41.83
CA GLY A 471 19.52 13.06 -43.23
C GLY A 471 20.29 14.36 -43.46
N SER A 472 21.39 14.25 -44.19
CA SER A 472 22.26 15.34 -44.64
C SER A 472 21.71 16.10 -45.85
N ALA A 473 21.69 17.44 -45.79
CA ALA A 473 21.85 18.46 -46.86
C ALA A 473 21.46 19.82 -46.23
N GLY A 474 22.12 20.96 -46.39
CA GLY A 474 22.91 21.48 -47.50
C GLY A 474 22.32 22.85 -47.91
N SER A 475 23.02 23.93 -47.56
CA SER A 475 22.99 25.30 -48.14
C SER A 475 21.69 26.12 -48.21
N ALA A 476 21.71 27.31 -47.61
CA ALA A 476 21.80 28.64 -48.28
C ALA A 476 21.23 29.75 -47.37
N GLY A 477 21.98 30.85 -47.22
CA GLY A 477 21.56 32.05 -46.49
C GLY A 477 22.72 32.70 -45.76
#